data_AF-A0A945TK96-F1
#
_entry.id   AF-A0A945TK96-F1
#
_cell.length_a   1.000
_cell.length_b   1.000
_cell.length_c   1.000
_cell.angle_alpha   90.00
_cell.angle_beta   90.00
_cell.angle_gamma   90.00
#
_symmetry.space_group_name_H-M   'P 1'
#
loop_
_entity.id
_entity.type
_entity.pdbx_description
1 polymer ?
#
loop_
_entity_poly.entity_id
_entity_poly.type
_entity_poly.pdbx_seq_one_letter_code
_entity_poly.pdbx_strand_id
1 'polypeptide(L)' 'MSRVRLKEDHELSPRVKAAVQDLDAKGVDTANLRGFAHCQEMLDSYFQFYG' A
#
# COMPACT_ATOMS: atom_id res chain seq x y z
N MET A 1 16.81 15.21 -0.39
CA MET A 1 15.41 14.74 -0.28
C MET A 1 15.43 13.30 0.19
N SER A 2 14.94 13.02 1.40
CA SER A 2 14.83 11.64 1.90
C SER A 2 13.85 10.89 1.00
N ARG A 3 14.37 10.01 0.15
CA ARG A 3 13.54 9.13 -0.69
C ARG A 3 12.87 8.15 0.26
N VAL A 4 11.56 8.30 0.45
CA VAL A 4 10.76 7.32 1.18
C VAL A 4 10.89 6.00 0.43
N ARG A 5 11.45 4.97 1.08
CA ARG A 5 11.56 3.63 0.49
C ARG A 5 10.17 3.01 0.39
N LEU A 6 9.96 2.14 -0.57
CA LEU A 6 8.74 1.33 -0.61
C LEU A 6 8.74 0.34 0.56
N LYS A 7 7.59 0.19 1.22
CA LYS A 7 7.45 -0.82 2.28
C LYS A 7 7.43 -2.22 1.69
N GLU A 8 8.13 -3.12 2.35
CA GLU A 8 8.10 -4.55 2.10
C GLU A 8 6.82 -5.18 2.64
N ASP A 9 6.45 -6.36 2.16
CA ASP A 9 5.19 -7.04 2.51
C ASP A 9 4.97 -7.24 4.01
N HIS A 10 6.03 -7.40 4.79
CA HIS A 10 5.96 -7.61 6.24
C HIS A 10 5.73 -6.30 7.02
N GLU A 11 5.86 -5.15 6.37
CA GLU A 11 5.68 -3.81 6.96
C GLU A 11 4.31 -3.20 6.65
N LEU A 12 3.55 -3.87 5.79
CA LEU A 12 2.22 -3.47 5.37
C LEU A 12 1.17 -3.96 6.36
N SER A 13 0.10 -3.18 6.54
CA SER A 13 -1.07 -3.67 7.25
C SER A 13 -1.71 -4.84 6.50
N PRO A 14 -2.44 -5.75 7.17
CA PRO A 14 -3.02 -6.93 6.52
C PRO A 14 -3.89 -6.60 5.31
N ARG A 15 -4.66 -5.51 5.38
CA ARG A 15 -5.52 -5.04 4.28
C ARG A 15 -4.71 -4.58 3.07
N VAL A 16 -3.69 -3.74 3.31
CA VAL A 16 -2.83 -3.23 2.23
C VAL A 16 -2.01 -4.36 1.61
N LYS A 17 -1.51 -5.29 2.44
CA LYS A 17 -0.79 -6.48 1.96
C LYS A 17 -1.64 -7.33 1.02
N ALA A 18 -2.89 -7.62 1.40
CA ALA A 18 -3.79 -8.38 0.56
C ALA A 18 -4.05 -7.70 -0.79
N ALA A 19 -4.29 -6.38 -0.79
CA ALA A 19 -4.47 -5.60 -2.02
C ALA A 19 -3.22 -5.58 -2.89
N VAL A 20 -2.04 -5.41 -2.29
CA VAL A 20 -0.75 -5.44 -3.01
C VAL A 20 -0.54 -6.81 -3.65
N GLN A 21 -0.76 -7.91 -2.93
CA GLN A 21 -0.58 -9.25 -3.46
C GLN A 21 -1.55 -9.60 -4.60
N ASP A 22 -2.81 -9.18 -4.51
CA ASP A 22 -3.79 -9.35 -5.59
C ASP A 22 -3.42 -8.55 -6.85
N LEU A 23 -2.96 -7.31 -6.70
CA LEU A 23 -2.54 -6.46 -7.82
C LEU A 23 -1.22 -6.93 -8.45
N ASP A 24 -0.27 -7.36 -7.63
CA ASP A 24 1.02 -7.87 -8.10
C ASP A 24 0.84 -9.18 -8.89
N ALA A 25 -0.07 -10.06 -8.45
CA ALA A 25 -0.46 -11.25 -9.20
C ALA A 25 -1.08 -10.94 -10.58
N LYS A 26 -1.65 -9.73 -10.74
CA LYS A 26 -2.19 -9.21 -12.00
C LYS A 26 -1.16 -8.43 -12.82
N GLY A 27 0.08 -8.29 -12.32
CA GLY A 27 1.16 -7.52 -12.95
C GLY A 27 0.95 -6.01 -12.90
N VAL A 28 0.13 -5.51 -11.97
CA VAL A 28 -0.15 -4.08 -11.79
C VAL A 28 0.90 -3.46 -10.86
N ASP A 29 1.33 -2.23 -11.16
CA ASP A 29 2.27 -1.50 -10.30
C ASP A 29 1.66 -1.21 -8.91
N THR A 30 2.35 -1.65 -7.87
CA THR A 30 1.96 -1.48 -6.46
C THR A 30 2.80 -0.46 -5.70
N ALA A 31 3.74 0.24 -6.37
CA ALA A 31 4.61 1.23 -5.75
C ALA A 31 3.84 2.31 -4.99
N ASN A 32 2.69 2.73 -5.53
CA ASN A 32 1.82 3.74 -4.92
C ASN A 32 1.31 3.29 -3.55
N LEU A 33 0.76 2.07 -3.46
CA LEU A 33 0.24 1.50 -2.20
C LEU A 33 1.37 1.31 -1.18
N ARG A 34 2.51 0.79 -1.62
CA ARG A 34 3.68 0.57 -0.76
C ARG A 34 4.29 1.89 -0.26
N GLY A 35 4.23 2.95 -1.06
CA GLY A 35 4.67 4.29 -0.68
C GLY A 35 3.68 4.98 0.26
N PHE A 36 2.39 4.94 -0.04
CA PHE A 36 1.38 5.54 0.83
C PHE A 36 1.21 4.82 2.16
N ALA A 37 1.63 3.56 2.28
CA ALA A 37 1.62 2.82 3.54
C ALA A 37 2.49 3.44 4.65
N HIS A 38 3.32 4.44 4.34
CA HIS A 38 3.96 5.30 5.36
C HIS A 38 2.98 6.27 6.03
N CYS A 39 1.88 6.61 5.38
CA CYS A 39 0.75 7.40 5.88
C CYS A 39 -0.50 6.53 6.01
N GLN A 40 -0.45 5.52 6.89
CA GLN A 40 -1.51 4.50 7.02
C GLN A 40 -2.90 5.11 7.29
N GLU A 41 -3.00 6.15 8.12
CA GLU A 41 -4.26 6.82 8.45
C GLU A 41 -4.97 7.41 7.22
N MET A 42 -4.19 7.96 6.28
CA MET A 42 -4.72 8.46 5.01
C MET A 42 -5.23 7.32 4.13
N LEU A 43 -4.49 6.21 4.04
CA LEU A 43 -4.89 5.02 3.29
C LEU A 43 -6.16 4.40 3.87
N ASP A 44 -6.24 4.26 5.19
CA ASP A 44 -7.40 3.71 5.88
C ASP A 44 -8.64 4.58 5.61
N SER A 45 -8.49 5.91 5.68
CA SER A 45 -9.55 6.85 5.30
C SER A 45 -9.96 6.70 3.83
N TYR A 46 -8.99 6.66 2.91
CA TYR A 46 -9.26 6.45 1.49
C TYR A 46 -10.07 5.17 1.25
N PHE A 47 -9.68 4.07 1.89
CA PHE A 47 -10.38 2.80 1.81
C PHE A 47 -11.74 2.78 2.52
N GLN A 48 -11.99 3.67 3.48
CA GLN A 48 -13.31 3.83 4.09
C GLN A 48 -14.27 4.57 3.15
N PHE A 49 -13.76 5.51 2.35
CA PHE A 49 -14.57 6.29 1.42
C PHE A 49 -14.77 5.63 0.04
N TYR A 50 -13.76 4.91 -0.46
CA TYR A 50 -13.74 4.38 -1.83
C TYR A 50 -13.59 2.85 -1.92
N GLY A 51 -13.40 2.17 -0.80
CA GLY A 51 -13.05 0.74 -0.75
C GLY A 51 -14.21 -0.20 -0.45
#